data_AF-A0ABD3XS11-F1
#
_entry.id   AF-A0ABD3XS11-F1
#
_cell.length_a   1.000
_cell.length_b   1.000
_cell.length_c   1.000
_cell.angle_alpha   90.00
_cell.angle_beta   90.00
_cell.angle_gamma   90.00
#
_symmetry.space_group_name_H-M   'P 1'
#
loop_
_entity.id
_entity.type
_entity.pdbx_description
1 polymer ?
#
loop_
_entity_poly.entity_id
_entity_poly.type
_entity_poly.pdbx_seq_one_letter_code
_entity_poly.pdbx_strand_id
1 'polypeptide(L)'
;GSIQYGICDLGSRVQIIRVYDFFRTTRTVAKHLGHALGALNDGSEALGYCLPEASYIISAFRPRFEDPRKKHTLNPWTFSACSEVSFKMALVN
;
A
#
# COMPACT_ATOMS: atom_id res chain seq x y z
N GLY A 1 -9.96 -16.19 -10.14
CA GLY A 1 -8.50 -16.18 -10.37
C GLY A 1 -7.82 -16.04 -9.03
N SER A 2 -6.81 -16.86 -8.74
CA SER A 2 -6.04 -16.75 -7.50
C SER A 2 -5.14 -15.51 -7.56
N ILE A 3 -5.18 -14.72 -6.49
CA ILE A 3 -4.26 -13.59 -6.33
C ILE A 3 -2.95 -14.20 -5.83
N GLN A 4 -1.91 -14.24 -6.68
CA GLN A 4 -0.60 -14.75 -6.27
C GLN A 4 0.18 -13.68 -5.52
N TYR A 5 0.42 -13.95 -4.23
CA TYR A 5 1.27 -13.15 -3.36
C TYR A 5 2.65 -13.80 -3.28
N GLY A 6 3.66 -13.14 -3.80
CA GLY A 6 4.96 -13.77 -4.09
C GLY A 6 6.16 -13.33 -3.24
N ILE A 7 6.04 -12.79 -2.01
CA ILE A 7 7.24 -12.24 -1.32
C ILE A 7 8.34 -13.28 -1.10
N CYS A 8 7.95 -14.54 -1.06
CA CYS A 8 8.83 -15.69 -0.97
C CYS A 8 9.14 -16.35 -2.33
N ASP A 9 8.62 -15.81 -3.45
CA ASP A 9 8.94 -16.25 -4.81
C ASP A 9 10.23 -15.57 -5.29
N LEU A 10 11.30 -16.36 -5.39
CA LEU A 10 12.64 -15.93 -5.78
C LEU A 10 12.77 -15.59 -7.28
N GLY A 11 11.79 -15.95 -8.12
CA GLY A 11 11.87 -15.81 -9.57
C GLY A 11 11.53 -14.41 -10.14
N SER A 12 10.85 -13.55 -9.37
CA SER A 12 10.03 -12.49 -10.00
C SER A 12 10.01 -11.12 -9.32
N ARG A 13 11.03 -10.71 -8.53
CA ARG A 13 10.84 -9.57 -7.60
C ARG A 13 11.87 -8.47 -7.64
N VAL A 14 11.88 -7.74 -8.74
CA VAL A 14 12.49 -6.40 -8.80
C VAL A 14 11.36 -5.37 -8.84
N GLN A 15 11.30 -4.50 -7.84
CA GLN A 15 10.46 -3.29 -7.87
C GLN A 15 11.37 -2.10 -8.17
N ILE A 16 11.09 -1.41 -9.28
CA ILE A 16 11.82 -0.20 -9.65
C ILE A 16 11.10 0.99 -9.03
N ILE A 17 11.79 1.71 -8.14
CA ILE A 17 11.23 2.85 -7.43
C ILE A 17 11.93 4.12 -7.91
N ARG A 18 11.13 5.11 -8.35
CA ARG A 18 11.65 6.45 -8.61
C ARG A 18 11.91 7.15 -7.27
N VAL A 19 13.11 7.68 -7.09
CA VAL A 19 13.50 8.45 -5.91
C VAL A 19 12.96 9.88 -6.00
N TYR A 20 12.38 10.36 -4.91
CA TYR A 20 11.92 11.74 -4.73
C TYR A 20 12.60 12.34 -3.48
N ASP A 21 11.87 13.00 -2.59
CA ASP A 21 12.34 13.25 -1.22
C ASP A 21 12.26 11.97 -0.34
N PHE A 22 12.91 12.01 0.82
CA PHE A 22 13.00 10.87 1.74
C PHE A 22 11.62 10.31 2.10
N PHE A 23 10.66 11.17 2.46
CA PHE A 23 9.35 10.73 2.92
C PHE A 23 8.50 10.12 1.82
N ARG A 24 8.49 10.73 0.63
CA ARG A 24 7.81 10.18 -0.54
C ARG A 24 8.39 8.83 -0.94
N THR A 25 9.72 8.75 -0.99
CA THR A 25 10.42 7.50 -1.36
C THR A 25 10.11 6.39 -0.37
N THR A 26 10.21 6.63 0.93
CA THR A 26 9.92 5.63 1.96
C THR A 26 8.46 5.16 1.92
N ARG A 27 7.50 6.07 1.69
CA ARG A 27 6.09 5.67 1.53
C ARG A 27 5.87 4.85 0.26
N THR A 28 6.51 5.21 -0.85
CA THR A 28 6.45 4.43 -2.09
C THR A 28 7.01 3.03 -1.88
N VAL A 29 8.15 2.89 -1.20
CA VAL A 29 8.70 1.59 -0.80
C VAL A 29 7.69 0.80 0.04
N ALA A 30 7.12 1.41 1.08
CA ALA A 30 6.14 0.75 1.94
C ALA A 30 4.89 0.30 1.17
N LYS A 31 4.43 1.10 0.20
CA LYS A 31 3.31 0.75 -0.69
C LYS A 31 3.64 -0.47 -1.54
N HIS A 32 4.78 -0.47 -2.22
CA HIS A 32 5.21 -1.62 -3.03
C HIS A 32 5.40 -2.88 -2.17
N LEU A 33 5.94 -2.74 -0.95
CA LEU A 33 6.08 -3.84 -0.01
C LEU A 33 4.72 -4.39 0.43
N GLY A 34 3.75 -3.52 0.73
CA GLY A 34 2.41 -3.95 1.08
C GLY A 34 1.73 -4.72 -0.06
N HIS A 35 1.85 -4.28 -1.31
CA HIS A 35 1.36 -5.07 -2.45
C HIS A 35 2.11 -6.40 -2.60
N ALA A 36 3.43 -6.40 -2.38
CA ALA A 36 4.23 -7.61 -2.39
C ALA A 36 3.81 -8.62 -1.32
N LEU A 37 3.29 -8.15 -0.17
CA LEU A 37 2.68 -8.91 0.93
C LEU A 37 1.20 -9.21 0.72
N GLY A 38 0.61 -8.74 -0.36
CA GLY A 38 -0.76 -9.07 -0.75
C GLY A 38 -1.85 -8.07 -0.41
N ALA A 39 -1.50 -6.87 0.02
CA ALA A 39 -2.49 -5.79 0.10
C ALA A 39 -3.01 -5.39 -1.28
N LEU A 40 -4.33 -5.25 -1.38
CA LEU A 40 -5.00 -4.62 -2.52
C LEU A 40 -5.19 -3.14 -2.23
N ASN A 41 -5.28 -2.30 -3.28
CA ASN A 41 -5.52 -0.87 -3.12
C ASN A 41 -6.75 -0.60 -2.24
N ASP A 42 -6.68 0.40 -1.36
CA ASP A 42 -7.87 0.90 -0.66
C ASP A 42 -8.87 1.43 -1.70
N GLY A 43 -10.14 1.04 -1.60
CA GLY A 43 -11.12 1.25 -2.66
C GLY A 43 -11.30 0.08 -3.63
N SER A 44 -10.52 -1.00 -3.51
CA SER A 44 -10.67 -2.15 -4.40
C SER A 44 -12.02 -2.85 -4.19
N GLU A 45 -12.76 -3.06 -5.27
CA GLU A 45 -14.03 -3.81 -5.28
C GLU A 45 -13.89 -5.23 -4.74
N ALA A 46 -12.70 -5.84 -4.87
CA ALA A 46 -12.40 -7.17 -4.34
C ALA A 46 -12.51 -7.25 -2.81
N LEU A 47 -12.48 -6.10 -2.12
CA LEU A 47 -12.62 -6.00 -0.67
C LEU A 47 -14.02 -5.56 -0.22
N GLY A 48 -14.95 -5.29 -1.15
CA GLY A 48 -16.40 -5.08 -0.93
C GLY A 48 -16.83 -3.82 -0.15
N TYR A 49 -16.05 -3.36 0.82
CA TYR A 49 -16.48 -2.37 1.83
C TYR A 49 -15.43 -1.28 2.10
N CYS A 50 -14.28 -1.35 1.42
CA CYS A 50 -13.16 -0.47 1.67
C CYS A 50 -13.30 0.81 0.88
N LEU A 51 -13.58 1.93 1.55
CA LEU A 51 -13.59 3.23 0.90
C LEU A 51 -12.15 3.65 0.53
N PRO A 52 -11.95 4.26 -0.64
CA PRO A 52 -10.65 4.75 -1.02
C PRO A 52 -10.31 5.98 -0.17
N GLU A 53 -9.29 5.89 0.68
CA GLU A 53 -8.80 7.01 1.49
C GLU A 53 -7.37 7.36 1.11
N ALA A 54 -7.09 8.65 0.84
CA ALA A 54 -5.76 9.13 0.41
C ALA A 54 -4.68 9.10 1.51
N SER A 55 -5.12 8.95 2.76
CA SER A 55 -4.28 8.99 3.97
C SER A 55 -3.41 7.74 4.14
N TYR A 56 -3.88 6.55 3.73
CA TYR A 56 -3.20 5.28 3.99
C TYR A 56 -2.15 4.90 2.94
N ILE A 57 -1.21 4.04 3.32
CA ILE A 57 -0.08 3.62 2.48
C ILE A 57 -0.55 3.02 1.14
N ILE A 58 -1.61 2.22 1.17
CA ILE A 58 -2.10 1.42 0.03
C ILE A 58 -3.20 2.15 -0.78
N SER A 59 -3.39 3.45 -0.53
CA SER A 59 -4.35 4.25 -1.27
C SER A 59 -4.16 4.19 -2.78
N ALA A 60 -5.26 4.04 -3.54
CA ALA A 60 -5.25 4.19 -4.99
C ALA A 60 -4.96 5.63 -5.44
N PHE A 61 -5.18 6.62 -4.57
CA PHE A 61 -4.96 8.02 -4.90
C PHE A 61 -3.49 8.39 -4.84
N ARG A 62 -3.07 9.29 -5.73
CA ARG A 62 -1.76 9.94 -5.59
C ARG A 62 -1.79 10.79 -4.31
N PRO A 63 -0.93 10.53 -3.32
CA PRO A 63 -0.89 11.37 -2.13
C PRO A 63 -0.48 12.78 -2.54
N ARG A 64 -1.36 13.76 -2.28
CA ARG A 64 -1.01 15.18 -2.36
C ARG A 64 -0.18 15.51 -1.13
N PHE A 65 1.12 15.27 -1.20
CA PHE A 65 2.09 15.74 -0.21
C PHE A 65 2.30 17.25 -0.38
N GLU A 66 1.26 18.04 -0.13
CA GLU A 66 1.26 19.47 -0.43
C GLU A 66 1.40 20.35 0.81
N ASP A 67 1.23 19.82 2.02
CA ASP A 67 1.24 20.68 3.22
C ASP A 67 1.87 20.02 4.44
N PRO A 68 3.16 20.26 4.77
CA PRO A 68 3.79 19.76 5.98
C PRO A 68 3.20 20.33 7.29
N ARG A 69 2.20 21.21 7.26
CA ARG A 69 1.48 21.71 8.45
C ARG A 69 0.15 20.98 8.70
N LYS A 70 -0.30 20.11 7.80
CA LYS A 70 -1.52 19.31 8.00
C LYS A 70 -1.20 18.02 8.76
N LYS A 71 -2.01 17.69 9.79
CA LYS A 71 -1.77 16.52 10.66
C LYS A 71 -1.78 15.18 9.89
N HIS A 72 -2.53 15.11 8.78
CA HIS A 72 -2.69 13.92 7.93
C HIS A 72 -1.62 13.76 6.83
N THR A 73 -0.90 14.83 6.49
CA THR A 73 0.28 14.78 5.61
C THR A 73 1.55 14.44 6.41
N LEU A 74 1.55 14.70 7.72
CA LEU A 74 2.63 14.38 8.65
C LEU A 74 2.60 12.95 9.20
N ASN A 75 1.46 12.26 9.17
CA ASN A 75 1.37 10.87 9.62
C ASN A 75 0.58 9.93 8.70
N PRO A 76 1.08 9.65 7.48
CA PRO A 76 0.44 8.72 6.55
C PRO A 76 1.09 7.33 6.52
N TRP A 77 1.71 6.92 7.62
CA TRP A 77 2.52 5.69 7.71
C TRP A 77 1.72 4.45 8.12
N THR A 78 0.40 4.55 8.13
CA THR A 78 -0.47 3.45 8.54
C THR A 78 -1.05 2.74 7.33
N PHE A 79 -1.11 1.42 7.46
CA PHE A 79 -1.99 0.59 6.65
C PHE A 79 -3.43 0.78 7.13
N SER A 80 -4.38 0.71 6.21
CA SER A 80 -5.80 0.72 6.55
C SER A 80 -6.20 -0.62 7.17
N ALA A 81 -7.36 -0.67 7.83
CA ALA A 81 -7.97 -1.94 8.26
C ALA A 81 -8.16 -2.92 7.08
N CYS A 82 -8.39 -2.39 5.88
CA CYS A 82 -8.55 -3.18 4.65
C CYS A 82 -7.24 -3.82 4.17
N SER A 83 -6.13 -3.10 4.32
CA SER A 83 -4.80 -3.65 4.10
C SER A 83 -4.52 -4.79 5.08
N GLU A 84 -4.90 -4.65 6.36
CA GLU A 84 -4.75 -5.72 7.36
C GLU A 84 -5.55 -6.98 7.00
N VAL A 85 -6.80 -6.84 6.55
CA VAL A 85 -7.62 -7.96 6.07
C VAL A 85 -6.93 -8.62 4.87
N SER A 86 -6.44 -7.84 3.92
CA SER A 86 -5.74 -8.35 2.75
C SER A 86 -4.48 -9.13 3.12
N PHE A 87 -3.68 -8.61 4.06
CA PHE A 87 -2.50 -9.32 4.58
C PHE A 87 -2.87 -10.65 5.23
N LYS A 88 -3.93 -10.67 6.05
CA LYS A 88 -4.40 -11.91 6.68
C LYS A 88 -4.87 -12.93 5.64
N MET A 89 -5.61 -12.47 4.62
CA MET A 89 -6.02 -13.34 3.51
C MET A 89 -4.82 -13.90 2.74
N ALA A 90 -3.76 -13.10 2.56
CA ALA A 90 -2.54 -13.52 1.89
C ALA A 90 -1.67 -14.48 2.72
N LEU A 91 -1.81 -14.50 4.05
CA LEU A 91 -1.09 -15.43 4.93
C LEU A 91 -1.75 -16.81 5.03
N VAL A 92 -3.07 -16.89 4.76
CA VAL A 92 -3.86 -18.12 4.87
C VAL A 92 -3.94 -18.87 3.53
N ASN A 93 -3.68 -18.18 2.42
CA ASN A 93 -3.63 -18.75 1.06
C ASN A 93 -2.20 -18.95 0.57
#